data_AF-A0A9P8JX91-F1
#
_entry.id   AF-A0A9P8JX91-F1
#
_cell.length_a   1.000
_cell.length_b   1.000
_cell.length_c   1.000
_cell.angle_alpha   90.00
_cell.angle_beta   90.00
_cell.angle_gamma   90.00
#
_symmetry.space_group_name_H-M   'P 1'
#
loop_
_entity.id
_entity.type
_entity.pdbx_description
1 polymer ?
#
loop_
_entity_poly.entity_id
_entity_poly.type
_entity_poly.pdbx_seq_one_letter_code
_entity_poly.pdbx_strand_id
1 'polypeptide(L)'
;LGVKLVRGAYLHSEPREKIWDTIQDTHRAYDGMAEAVLTRTYNDVVKPISSDDGVFPRNVGLVLATHNADSVRKAQAIRTNQLRSGEERIPCAYAQLQGMADEVSCELISATQAQPEEMVDIPRAYKLTAWGSMTDCLNYLLRRAAENKDAASRTVESRDAMRGEIWRRMKATFGLA
;
A
#
# COMPACT_ATOMS: atom_id res chain seq x y z
N LEU A 1 -4.14 18.34 6.63
CA LEU A 1 -4.81 17.05 6.95
C LEU A 1 -3.85 15.90 6.69
N GLY A 2 -3.81 14.88 7.54
CA GLY A 2 -3.04 13.65 7.29
C GLY A 2 -3.98 12.45 7.21
N VAL A 3 -3.94 11.70 6.11
CA VAL A 3 -4.80 10.54 5.87
C VAL A 3 -3.96 9.27 5.93
N LYS A 4 -4.25 8.37 6.88
CA LYS A 4 -3.74 7.00 6.86
C LYS A 4 -4.80 6.09 6.28
N LEU A 5 -4.61 5.66 5.03
CA LEU A 5 -5.57 4.82 4.33
C LEU A 5 -5.26 3.34 4.55
N VAL A 6 -6.22 2.61 5.11
CA VAL A 6 -6.20 1.16 5.35
C VAL A 6 -7.47 0.53 4.78
N ARG A 7 -7.45 -0.78 4.47
CA ARG A 7 -8.68 -1.53 4.12
C ARG A 7 -9.54 -1.86 5.35
N GLY A 8 -8.92 -2.03 6.51
CA GLY A 8 -9.57 -2.45 7.75
C GLY A 8 -8.86 -3.63 8.40
N ALA A 9 -9.09 -3.83 9.71
CA ALA A 9 -8.48 -4.90 10.50
C ALA A 9 -9.50 -5.68 11.36
N TYR A 10 -10.79 -5.45 11.12
CA TYR A 10 -11.91 -5.91 11.96
C TYR A 10 -12.98 -6.63 11.15
N LEU A 11 -12.63 -7.18 9.98
CA LEU A 11 -13.57 -7.84 9.05
C LEU A 11 -14.45 -8.90 9.73
N HIS A 12 -13.90 -9.63 10.71
CA HIS A 12 -14.57 -10.71 11.43
C HIS A 12 -15.43 -10.25 12.62
N SER A 13 -15.32 -8.97 13.02
CA SER A 13 -16.02 -8.42 14.19
C SER A 13 -16.95 -7.26 13.85
N GLU A 14 -16.77 -6.60 12.72
CA GLU A 14 -17.67 -5.54 12.26
C GLU A 14 -19.01 -6.11 11.78
N PRO A 15 -20.14 -5.40 12.01
CA PRO A 15 -21.41 -5.77 11.43
C PRO A 15 -21.33 -5.80 9.90
N ARG A 16 -21.78 -6.90 9.28
CA ARG A 16 -21.55 -7.18 7.86
C ARG A 16 -22.13 -6.09 6.95
N GLU A 17 -23.26 -5.52 7.34
CA GLU A 17 -23.98 -4.46 6.65
C GLU A 17 -23.27 -3.10 6.65
N LYS A 18 -22.21 -2.93 7.45
CA LYS A 18 -21.43 -1.68 7.54
C LYS A 18 -20.14 -1.71 6.71
N ILE A 19 -19.84 -2.84 6.07
CA ILE A 19 -18.60 -3.05 5.32
C ILE A 19 -18.93 -3.63 3.95
N TRP A 20 -18.06 -3.42 2.97
CA TRP A 20 -18.26 -3.87 1.59
C TRP A 20 -18.52 -5.38 1.48
N ASP A 21 -19.49 -5.77 0.66
CA ASP A 21 -19.92 -7.17 0.47
C ASP A 21 -18.83 -8.08 -0.13
N THR A 22 -17.93 -7.50 -0.92
CA THR A 22 -16.83 -8.23 -1.53
C THR A 22 -15.47 -7.59 -1.24
N ILE A 23 -14.42 -8.41 -1.32
CA ILE A 23 -13.05 -7.92 -1.22
C ILE A 23 -12.71 -7.01 -2.42
N GLN A 24 -13.27 -7.27 -3.60
CA GLN A 24 -13.11 -6.46 -4.80
C GLN A 24 -13.69 -5.06 -4.62
N ASP A 25 -14.85 -4.93 -3.99
CA ASP A 25 -15.44 -3.63 -3.65
C ASP A 25 -14.57 -2.87 -2.64
N THR A 26 -13.99 -3.58 -1.66
CA THR A 26 -13.01 -2.98 -0.73
C THR A 26 -11.75 -2.51 -1.48
N HIS A 27 -11.30 -3.25 -2.49
CA HIS A 27 -10.14 -2.86 -3.32
C HIS A 27 -10.46 -1.63 -4.16
N ARG A 28 -11.62 -1.61 -4.83
CA ARG A 28 -12.09 -0.44 -5.60
C ARG A 28 -12.18 0.81 -4.72
N ALA A 29 -12.78 0.68 -3.54
CA ALA A 29 -12.90 1.79 -2.59
C ALA A 29 -11.51 2.29 -2.14
N TYR A 30 -10.60 1.39 -1.76
CA TYR A 30 -9.24 1.75 -1.34
C TYR A 30 -8.48 2.46 -2.46
N ASP A 31 -8.44 1.88 -3.67
CA ASP A 31 -7.68 2.41 -4.78
C ASP A 31 -8.27 3.75 -5.27
N GLY A 32 -9.60 3.89 -5.32
CA GLY A 32 -10.26 5.15 -5.69
C GLY A 32 -10.05 6.25 -4.64
N MET A 33 -10.04 5.92 -3.34
CA MET A 33 -9.66 6.89 -2.30
C MET A 33 -8.19 7.30 -2.40
N ALA A 34 -7.29 6.35 -2.66
CA ALA A 34 -5.86 6.63 -2.85
C ALA A 34 -5.63 7.56 -4.05
N GLU A 35 -6.25 7.25 -5.19
CA GLU A 35 -6.20 8.06 -6.40
C GLU A 35 -6.70 9.48 -6.12
N ALA A 36 -7.90 9.63 -5.56
CA ALA A 36 -8.51 10.94 -5.31
C ALA A 36 -7.61 11.83 -4.43
N VAL A 37 -7.00 11.27 -3.40
CA VAL A 37 -6.10 12.01 -2.51
C VAL A 37 -4.76 12.33 -3.20
N LEU A 38 -4.19 11.40 -3.97
CA LEU A 38 -2.93 11.61 -4.68
C LEU A 38 -3.05 12.66 -5.78
N THR A 39 -4.14 12.64 -6.55
CA THR A 39 -4.44 13.59 -7.63
C THR A 39 -5.13 14.85 -7.13
N ARG A 40 -5.53 14.88 -5.85
CA ARG A 40 -6.33 15.95 -5.23
C ARG A 40 -7.55 16.29 -6.09
N THR A 41 -8.25 15.26 -6.55
CA THR A 41 -9.41 15.37 -7.43
C THR A 41 -10.50 14.41 -6.97
N TYR A 42 -11.75 14.89 -6.93
CA TYR A 42 -12.90 14.04 -6.63
C TYR A 42 -13.15 13.03 -7.76
N ASN A 43 -13.64 11.84 -7.41
CA ASN A 43 -13.98 10.77 -8.36
C ASN A 43 -15.30 10.08 -7.95
N ASP A 44 -15.57 8.92 -8.52
CA ASP A 44 -16.76 8.12 -8.22
C ASP A 44 -16.80 7.60 -6.77
N VAL A 45 -15.64 7.43 -6.14
CA VAL A 45 -15.47 6.96 -4.75
C VAL A 45 -15.46 8.11 -3.74
N VAL A 46 -14.70 9.18 -3.99
CA VAL A 46 -14.61 10.36 -3.12
C VAL A 46 -15.32 11.51 -3.81
N LYS A 47 -16.48 11.91 -3.27
CA LYS A 47 -17.34 12.95 -3.84
C LYS A 47 -17.27 14.24 -3.03
N PRO A 48 -17.48 15.41 -3.66
CA PRO A 48 -17.60 16.66 -2.93
C PRO A 48 -18.85 16.63 -2.03
N ILE A 49 -18.75 17.28 -0.87
CA ILE A 49 -19.92 17.51 -0.03
C ILE A 49 -20.73 18.64 -0.66
N SER A 50 -22.05 18.50 -0.74
CA SER A 50 -22.95 19.44 -1.41
C SER A 50 -22.93 20.88 -0.85
N SER A 51 -22.32 21.10 0.30
CA SER A 51 -22.14 22.41 0.94
C SER A 51 -20.78 23.06 0.67
N ASP A 52 -19.88 22.41 -0.07
CA ASP A 52 -18.53 22.90 -0.36
C ASP A 52 -18.44 23.52 -1.76
N ASP A 53 -17.40 24.30 -2.01
CA ASP A 53 -17.13 24.94 -3.32
C ASP A 53 -16.71 23.93 -4.42
N GLY A 54 -16.68 22.63 -4.08
CA GLY A 54 -16.29 21.54 -4.96
C GLY A 54 -14.77 21.44 -5.15
N VAL A 55 -13.97 22.19 -4.39
CA VAL A 55 -12.51 22.17 -4.46
C VAL A 55 -11.95 21.10 -3.53
N PHE A 56 -11.01 20.30 -4.03
CA PHE A 56 -10.35 19.30 -3.19
C PHE A 56 -9.37 19.98 -2.22
N PRO A 57 -9.26 19.54 -0.94
CA PRO A 57 -8.33 20.13 0.01
C PRO A 57 -6.87 20.13 -0.49
N ARG A 58 -6.22 21.30 -0.50
CA ARG A 58 -4.86 21.45 -1.04
C ARG A 58 -3.77 20.89 -0.13
N ASN A 59 -3.92 21.02 1.19
CA ASN A 59 -2.92 20.62 2.19
C ASN A 59 -3.25 19.26 2.81
N VAL A 60 -3.00 18.18 2.05
CA VAL A 60 -3.21 16.80 2.48
C VAL A 60 -1.90 16.02 2.39
N GLY A 61 -1.61 15.18 3.38
CA GLY A 61 -0.58 14.14 3.31
C GLY A 61 -1.21 12.76 3.39
N LEU A 62 -0.59 11.77 2.73
CA LEU A 62 -1.13 10.43 2.60
C LEU A 62 -0.15 9.36 3.12
N VAL A 63 -0.66 8.42 3.91
CA VAL A 63 0.03 7.18 4.25
C VAL A 63 -0.79 6.02 3.69
N LEU A 64 -0.26 5.38 2.64
CA LEU A 64 -0.84 4.18 2.04
C LEU A 64 -0.43 2.96 2.87
N ALA A 65 -1.30 2.55 3.79
CA ALA A 65 -1.08 1.39 4.63
C ALA A 65 -1.70 0.13 3.99
N THR A 66 -0.88 -0.60 3.23
CA THR A 66 -1.30 -1.74 2.42
C THR A 66 -0.17 -2.75 2.20
N HIS A 67 -0.52 -4.03 2.21
CA HIS A 67 0.33 -5.15 1.79
C HIS A 67 0.02 -5.65 0.38
N ASN A 68 -0.98 -5.05 -0.28
CA ASN A 68 -1.35 -5.40 -1.65
C ASN A 68 -0.41 -4.69 -2.62
N ALA A 69 0.40 -5.47 -3.36
CA ALA A 69 1.38 -4.97 -4.32
C ALA A 69 0.73 -4.17 -5.45
N ASP A 70 -0.44 -4.58 -5.95
CA ASP A 70 -1.12 -3.88 -7.05
C ASP A 70 -1.56 -2.47 -6.65
N SER A 71 -2.11 -2.29 -5.45
CA SER A 71 -2.42 -0.95 -4.93
C SER A 71 -1.18 -0.07 -4.81
N VAL A 72 -0.03 -0.65 -4.42
CA VAL A 72 1.25 0.08 -4.36
C VAL A 72 1.70 0.49 -5.75
N ARG A 73 1.67 -0.41 -6.73
CA ARG A 73 2.05 -0.12 -8.12
C ARG A 73 1.15 0.93 -8.76
N LYS A 74 -0.17 0.89 -8.52
CA LYS A 74 -1.11 1.93 -8.98
C LYS A 74 -0.74 3.31 -8.43
N ALA A 75 -0.47 3.41 -7.13
CA ALA A 75 -0.06 4.66 -6.50
C ALA A 75 1.29 5.16 -7.04
N GLN A 76 2.27 4.27 -7.25
CA GLN A 76 3.53 4.64 -7.88
C GLN A 76 3.35 5.15 -9.30
N ALA A 77 2.51 4.50 -10.10
CA ALA A 77 2.23 4.93 -11.48
C ALA A 77 1.68 6.37 -11.51
N ILE A 78 0.73 6.69 -10.63
CA ILE A 78 0.21 8.06 -10.48
C ILE A 78 1.33 9.03 -10.12
N ARG A 79 2.15 8.71 -9.12
CA ARG A 79 3.21 9.60 -8.63
C ARG A 79 4.34 9.81 -9.62
N THR A 80 4.73 8.76 -10.36
CA THR A 80 5.71 8.84 -11.45
C THR A 80 5.17 9.68 -12.60
N ASN A 81 3.88 9.54 -12.95
CA ASN A 81 3.26 10.39 -13.96
C ASN A 81 3.24 11.86 -13.52
N GLN A 82 2.85 12.16 -12.28
CA GLN A 82 2.90 13.52 -11.72
C GLN A 82 4.30 14.12 -11.76
N LEU A 83 5.32 13.31 -11.45
CA LEU A 83 6.71 13.73 -11.52
C LEU A 83 7.10 14.07 -12.97
N ARG A 84 6.75 13.21 -13.93
CA ARG A 84 7.03 13.40 -15.37
C ARG A 84 6.27 14.59 -15.97
N SER A 85 5.06 14.88 -15.52
CA SER A 85 4.24 16.01 -15.98
C SER A 85 4.54 17.32 -15.26
N GLY A 86 5.38 17.30 -14.22
CA GLY A 86 5.66 18.48 -13.39
C GLY A 86 4.48 18.90 -12.50
N GLU A 87 3.53 18.02 -12.27
CA GLU A 87 2.40 18.25 -11.37
C GLU A 87 2.85 18.35 -9.91
N GLU A 88 2.19 19.22 -9.15
CA GLU A 88 2.43 19.34 -7.73
C GLU A 88 1.95 18.08 -7.00
N ARG A 89 2.87 17.47 -6.25
CA ARG A 89 2.64 16.23 -5.49
C ARG A 89 2.42 16.52 -4.01
N ILE A 90 1.58 15.70 -3.38
CA ILE A 90 1.45 15.68 -1.92
C ILE A 90 2.56 14.85 -1.24
N PRO A 91 2.86 15.12 0.05
CA PRO A 91 3.62 14.20 0.88
C PRO A 91 2.93 12.84 0.94
N CYS A 92 3.62 11.79 0.51
CA CYS A 92 3.10 10.42 0.52
C CYS A 92 4.13 9.47 1.13
N ALA A 93 3.63 8.50 1.90
CA ALA A 93 4.42 7.41 2.45
C ALA A 93 3.68 6.09 2.27
N TYR A 94 4.45 5.01 2.15
CA TYR A 94 3.94 3.64 2.08
C TYR A 94 4.21 3.00 3.43
N ALA A 95 3.19 2.39 4.03
CA ALA A 95 3.31 1.75 5.33
C ALA A 95 2.89 0.29 5.26
N GLN A 96 3.68 -0.59 5.87
CA GLN A 96 3.38 -2.00 6.03
C GLN A 96 3.53 -2.39 7.49
N LEU A 97 2.81 -3.42 7.93
CA LEU A 97 3.08 -4.07 9.22
C LEU A 97 4.42 -4.80 9.14
N GLN A 98 5.24 -4.72 10.20
CA GLN A 98 6.51 -5.45 10.26
C GLN A 98 6.26 -6.96 10.19
N GLY A 99 7.07 -7.67 9.40
CA GLY A 99 6.96 -9.12 9.21
C GLY A 99 5.85 -9.53 8.24
N MET A 100 5.28 -8.58 7.50
CA MET A 100 4.26 -8.84 6.48
C MET A 100 4.54 -8.01 5.22
N ALA A 101 4.52 -8.70 4.07
CA ALA A 101 4.75 -8.12 2.75
C ALA A 101 6.04 -7.28 2.68
N ASP A 102 7.15 -7.83 3.17
CA ASP A 102 8.46 -7.19 3.08
C ASP A 102 8.94 -7.12 1.63
N GLU A 103 8.57 -8.11 0.81
CA GLU A 103 8.78 -8.14 -0.63
C GLU A 103 8.21 -6.91 -1.34
N VAL A 104 7.05 -6.38 -0.91
CA VAL A 104 6.44 -5.19 -1.50
C VAL A 104 7.28 -3.95 -1.22
N SER A 105 7.77 -3.80 0.02
CA SER A 105 8.64 -2.69 0.37
C SER A 105 10.01 -2.79 -0.31
N CYS A 106 10.54 -4.01 -0.45
CA CYS A 106 11.78 -4.26 -1.18
C CYS A 106 11.65 -3.93 -2.67
N GLU A 107 10.60 -4.42 -3.35
CA GLU A 107 10.29 -4.09 -4.75
C GLU A 107 10.19 -2.57 -4.95
N LEU A 108 9.46 -1.91 -4.06
CA LEU A 108 9.26 -0.46 -4.04
C LEU A 108 10.61 0.30 -4.01
N ILE A 109 11.53 -0.11 -3.14
CA ILE A 109 12.87 0.50 -3.02
C ILE A 109 13.75 0.13 -4.23
N SER A 110 13.79 -1.15 -4.62
CA SER A 110 14.63 -1.64 -5.73
C SER A 110 14.27 -1.01 -7.07
N ALA A 111 12.98 -0.79 -7.34
CA ALA A 111 12.52 -0.11 -8.56
C ALA A 111 13.14 1.27 -8.73
N THR A 112 13.35 2.00 -7.62
CA THR A 112 14.00 3.33 -7.68
C THR A 112 15.51 3.28 -7.81
N GLN A 113 16.15 2.23 -7.32
CA GLN A 113 17.60 2.05 -7.43
C GLN A 113 18.03 1.59 -8.83
N ALA A 114 17.17 0.83 -9.52
CA ALA A 114 17.46 0.28 -10.85
C ALA A 114 17.31 1.33 -11.98
N GLN A 115 16.62 2.45 -11.73
CA GLN A 115 16.35 3.49 -12.71
C GLN A 115 16.81 4.88 -12.23
N PRO A 116 18.10 5.06 -11.86
CA PRO A 116 18.57 6.31 -11.28
C PRO A 116 18.53 7.51 -12.26
N GLU A 117 18.51 7.24 -13.58
CA GLU A 117 18.42 8.28 -14.62
C GLU A 117 16.98 8.59 -15.06
N GLU A 118 16.01 7.75 -14.74
CA GLU A 118 14.60 8.09 -14.99
C GLU A 118 14.04 8.92 -13.83
N MET A 119 13.17 9.88 -14.15
CA MET A 119 12.38 10.61 -13.15
C MET A 119 11.35 9.66 -12.52
N VAL A 120 11.79 8.90 -11.51
CA VAL A 120 10.99 7.98 -10.71
C VAL A 120 10.79 8.55 -9.30
N ASP A 121 9.59 8.43 -8.75
CA ASP A 121 9.28 8.87 -7.39
C ASP A 121 10.05 8.02 -6.36
N ILE A 122 10.81 8.67 -5.46
CA ILE A 122 11.52 7.99 -4.36
C ILE A 122 10.53 7.69 -3.23
N PRO A 123 10.21 6.42 -2.96
CA PRO A 123 9.19 6.05 -2.02
C PRO A 123 9.69 6.12 -0.58
N ARG A 124 8.83 6.64 0.31
CA ARG A 124 9.07 6.61 1.75
C ARG A 124 8.38 5.38 2.35
N ALA A 125 9.10 4.28 2.46
CA ALA A 125 8.61 3.05 3.05
C ALA A 125 8.77 3.05 4.59
N TYR A 126 7.70 2.72 5.32
CA TYR A 126 7.69 2.62 6.77
C TYR A 126 7.14 1.27 7.21
N LYS A 127 7.69 0.75 8.31
CA LYS A 127 7.20 -0.45 8.97
C LYS A 127 6.55 -0.10 10.30
N LEU A 128 5.31 -0.55 10.49
CA LEU A 128 4.61 -0.45 11.77
C LEU A 128 5.04 -1.65 12.63
N THR A 129 5.76 -1.32 13.69
CA THR A 129 6.23 -2.26 14.70
C THR A 129 5.39 -2.10 15.96
N ALA A 130 4.82 -3.20 16.45
CA ALA A 130 4.22 -3.22 17.79
C ALA A 130 5.34 -3.35 18.83
N TRP A 131 5.26 -2.56 19.90
CA TRP A 131 6.25 -2.54 20.97
C TRP A 131 5.56 -2.69 22.32
N GLY A 132 6.03 -3.63 23.14
CA GLY A 132 5.49 -3.93 24.46
C GLY A 132 5.62 -5.40 24.81
N SER A 133 5.09 -5.77 25.97
CA SER A 133 4.95 -7.18 26.35
C SER A 133 3.92 -7.89 25.46
N MET A 134 3.87 -9.22 25.55
CA MET A 134 2.85 -10.02 24.86
C MET A 134 1.43 -9.56 25.23
N THR A 135 1.21 -9.26 26.51
CA THR A 135 -0.08 -8.79 27.03
C THR A 135 -0.46 -7.43 26.44
N ASP A 136 0.49 -6.49 26.37
CA ASP A 136 0.26 -5.17 25.79
C ASP A 136 -0.10 -5.27 24.30
N CYS A 137 0.48 -6.25 23.60
CA CYS A 137 0.29 -6.47 22.18
C CYS A 137 -0.81 -7.50 21.85
N LEU A 138 -1.52 -8.07 22.83
CA LEU A 138 -2.41 -9.22 22.61
C LEU A 138 -3.49 -8.94 21.55
N ASN A 139 -4.17 -7.80 21.64
CA ASN A 139 -5.20 -7.40 20.68
C ASN A 139 -4.64 -7.16 19.27
N TYR A 140 -3.41 -6.66 19.16
CA TYR A 140 -2.72 -6.55 17.88
C TYR A 140 -2.43 -7.93 17.29
N LEU A 141 -1.87 -8.84 18.10
CA LEU A 141 -1.52 -10.19 17.70
C LEU A 141 -2.74 -10.99 17.24
N LEU A 142 -3.88 -10.88 17.94
CA LEU A 142 -5.13 -11.54 17.55
C LEU A 142 -5.60 -11.11 16.15
N ARG A 143 -5.56 -9.81 15.84
CA ARG A 143 -5.91 -9.30 14.51
C ARG A 143 -4.92 -9.76 13.43
N ARG A 144 -3.64 -9.86 13.76
CA ARG A 144 -2.62 -10.40 12.85
C ARG A 144 -2.82 -11.89 12.57
N ALA A 145 -3.16 -12.67 13.59
CA ALA A 145 -3.48 -14.09 13.40
C ALA A 145 -4.70 -14.27 12.48
N ALA A 146 -5.75 -13.47 12.67
CA ALA A 146 -6.94 -13.50 11.81
C ALA A 146 -6.61 -13.09 10.36
N GLU A 147 -5.86 -12.01 10.17
CA GLU A 147 -5.46 -11.55 8.83
C GLU A 147 -4.53 -12.53 8.12
N ASN A 148 -3.58 -13.14 8.85
CA ASN A 148 -2.64 -14.11 8.29
C ASN A 148 -3.28 -15.44 7.93
N LYS A 149 -4.37 -15.82 8.62
CA LYS A 149 -5.17 -16.99 8.25
C LYS A 149 -5.71 -16.86 6.82
N ASP A 150 -6.23 -15.68 6.47
CA ASP A 150 -6.71 -15.40 5.12
C ASP A 150 -5.54 -15.19 4.14
N ALA A 151 -4.39 -14.71 4.64
CA ALA A 151 -3.16 -14.52 3.88
C ALA A 151 -2.40 -15.80 3.53
N ALA A 152 -2.76 -16.98 4.07
CA ALA A 152 -2.12 -18.25 3.71
C ALA A 152 -2.19 -18.53 2.20
N SER A 153 -3.16 -17.94 1.50
CA SER A 153 -3.26 -17.91 0.04
C SER A 153 -2.15 -17.08 -0.63
N ARG A 154 -1.71 -15.98 -0.01
CA ARG A 154 -0.62 -15.09 -0.49
C ARG A 154 0.77 -15.67 -0.28
N THR A 155 0.92 -16.70 0.58
CA THR A 155 2.21 -17.40 0.76
C THR A 155 2.75 -17.96 -0.56
N VAL A 156 1.88 -18.27 -1.53
CA VAL A 156 2.30 -18.71 -2.87
C VAL A 156 3.07 -17.61 -3.60
N GLU A 157 2.58 -16.37 -3.58
CA GLU A 157 3.22 -15.24 -4.25
C GLU A 157 4.58 -14.91 -3.62
N SER A 158 4.65 -14.83 -2.29
CA SER A 158 5.92 -14.59 -1.59
C SER A 158 6.93 -15.72 -1.84
N ARG A 159 6.46 -16.98 -1.88
CA ARG A 159 7.30 -18.15 -2.21
C ARG A 159 7.84 -18.05 -3.64
N ASP A 160 6.98 -17.71 -4.59
CA ASP A 160 7.35 -17.67 -6.01
C ASP A 160 8.31 -16.50 -6.29
N ALA A 161 8.11 -15.34 -5.65
CA ALA A 161 9.04 -14.21 -5.68
C ALA A 161 10.42 -14.59 -5.10
N MET A 162 10.44 -15.25 -3.94
CA MET A 162 11.69 -15.69 -3.30
C MET A 162 12.41 -16.76 -4.13
N ARG A 163 11.67 -17.69 -4.75
CA ARG A 163 12.21 -18.66 -5.70
C ARG A 163 12.85 -17.97 -6.91
N GLY A 164 12.20 -16.94 -7.46
CA GLY A 164 12.74 -16.13 -8.55
C GLY A 164 14.05 -15.45 -8.17
N GLU A 165 14.13 -14.86 -6.98
CA GLU A 165 15.34 -14.22 -6.48
C GLU A 165 16.49 -15.21 -6.23
N ILE A 166 16.20 -16.39 -5.66
CA ILE A 166 17.20 -17.46 -5.50
C ILE A 166 17.77 -17.86 -6.87
N TRP A 167 16.90 -18.04 -7.86
CA TRP A 167 17.30 -18.41 -9.21
C TRP A 167 18.17 -17.33 -9.87
N ARG A 168 17.79 -16.05 -9.73
CA ARG A 168 18.57 -14.91 -10.21
C ARG A 168 19.97 -14.90 -9.60
N ARG A 169 20.08 -15.12 -8.28
CA ARG A 169 21.38 -15.19 -7.58
C ARG A 169 22.22 -16.38 -8.04
N MET A 170 21.63 -17.56 -8.18
CA MET A 170 22.33 -18.73 -8.72
C MET A 170 22.88 -18.45 -10.12
N LYS A 171 22.07 -17.90 -11.03
CA LYS A 171 22.53 -17.52 -12.38
C LYS A 171 23.69 -16.52 -12.35
N ALA A 172 23.62 -15.50 -11.50
CA ALA A 172 24.70 -14.53 -11.33
C ALA A 172 25.99 -15.17 -10.80
N THR A 173 25.89 -16.11 -9.85
CA THR A 173 27.06 -16.85 -9.34
C THR A 173 27.69 -17.77 -10.37
N PHE A 174 26.90 -18.34 -11.28
CA PHE A 174 27.38 -19.26 -12.33
C PHE A 174 27.59 -18.59 -13.69
N GLY A 175 27.58 -17.26 -13.78
CA GLY A 175 27.87 -16.51 -15.03
C GLY A 175 26.83 -16.68 -16.14
N LEU A 176 25.60 -17.02 -15.78
CA LEU A 176 24.45 -17.24 -16.68
C LEU A 176 23.43 -16.08 -16.62
N ALA A 177 23.84 -14.94 -16.05
CA ALA A 177 23.02 -13.74 -15.88
C ALA A 177 23.09 -12.83 -17.10
#